data_AF-A0AA46NZE8-F1
#
_entry.id   AF-A0AA46NZE8-F1
#
_cell.length_a   1.000
_cell.length_b   1.000
_cell.length_c   1.000
_cell.angle_alpha   90.00
_cell.angle_beta   90.00
_cell.angle_gamma   90.00
#
_symmetry.space_group_name_H-M   'P 1'
#
loop_
_entity.id
_entity.type
_entity.pdbx_description
1 polymer ?
#
loop_
_entity_poly.entity_id
_entity_poly.type
_entity_poly.pdbx_seq_one_letter_code
_entity_poly.pdbx_strand_id
1 'polypeptide(L)'
;MTRRISQSITPTAEDVAALRGPFVSKGANDPVIKALREYFKATSPVWLAKLDERQELTRERLAEIRDAATKRRVVIEALPDGKARDKALDELTQTEAVVEEMDTALAGAGAFGGIN
;
A
#
# COMPACT_ATOMS: atom_id res chain seq x y z
N MET A 1 -50.26 -7.91 -28.20
CA MET A 1 -50.39 -7.60 -26.76
C MET A 1 -49.36 -8.42 -25.99
N THR A 2 -48.30 -7.79 -25.49
CA THR A 2 -47.23 -8.49 -24.77
C THR A 2 -47.54 -8.46 -23.28
N ARG A 3 -47.79 -9.62 -22.67
CA ARG A 3 -47.97 -9.74 -21.21
C ARG A 3 -46.62 -9.58 -20.54
N ARG A 4 -46.47 -8.60 -19.63
CA ARG A 4 -45.31 -8.51 -18.73
C ARG A 4 -45.52 -9.46 -17.56
N ILE A 5 -44.64 -10.45 -17.43
CA ILE A 5 -44.57 -11.32 -16.25
C ILE A 5 -43.55 -10.68 -15.29
N SER A 6 -44.01 -10.27 -14.11
CA SER A 6 -43.14 -9.78 -13.02
C SER A 6 -43.06 -10.89 -11.97
N GLN A 7 -41.88 -11.47 -11.78
CA GLN A 7 -41.57 -12.34 -10.64
C GLN A 7 -40.73 -11.53 -9.64
N SER A 8 -41.22 -11.42 -8.41
CA SER A 8 -40.53 -10.73 -7.31
C SER A 8 -40.60 -11.57 -6.04
N ILE A 9 -39.55 -11.53 -5.23
CA ILE A 9 -39.49 -12.14 -3.91
C ILE A 9 -39.18 -11.04 -2.88
N THR A 10 -39.86 -11.09 -1.73
CA THR A 10 -39.56 -10.20 -0.61
C THR A 10 -38.49 -10.87 0.26
N PRO A 11 -37.29 -10.27 0.42
CA PRO A 11 -36.24 -10.85 1.23
C PRO A 11 -36.61 -10.85 2.72
N THR A 12 -36.14 -11.85 3.46
CA THR A 12 -36.22 -11.86 4.92
C THR A 12 -35.24 -10.86 5.54
N ALA A 13 -35.33 -10.63 6.85
CA ALA A 13 -34.36 -9.79 7.55
C ALA A 13 -32.92 -10.35 7.46
N GLU A 14 -32.78 -11.68 7.47
CA GLU A 14 -31.48 -12.35 7.31
C GLU A 14 -30.92 -12.16 5.90
N ASP A 15 -31.76 -12.32 4.87
CA ASP A 15 -31.37 -12.05 3.49
C ASP A 15 -30.90 -10.60 3.33
N VAL A 16 -31.64 -9.64 3.90
CA VAL A 16 -31.27 -8.22 3.85
C VAL A 16 -29.92 -7.99 4.55
N ALA A 17 -29.70 -8.60 5.72
CA ALA A 17 -28.44 -8.47 6.44
C ALA A 17 -27.26 -9.07 5.65
N ALA A 18 -27.43 -10.25 5.07
CA ALA A 18 -26.42 -10.93 4.27
C ALA A 18 -26.10 -10.15 2.99
N LEU A 19 -27.12 -9.67 2.28
CA LEU A 19 -26.97 -8.92 1.03
C LEU A 19 -26.36 -7.54 1.25
N ARG A 20 -26.66 -6.86 2.36
CA ARG A 20 -26.13 -5.51 2.64
C ARG A 20 -24.76 -5.55 3.31
N GLY A 21 -24.50 -6.54 4.14
CA GLY A 21 -23.36 -6.57 5.06
C GLY A 21 -21.98 -6.22 4.45
N PRO A 22 -21.61 -6.80 3.28
CA PRO A 22 -20.34 -6.52 2.61
C PRO A 22 -20.22 -5.12 1.98
N PHE A 23 -21.34 -4.47 1.68
CA PHE A 23 -21.37 -3.20 0.93
C PHE A 23 -21.62 -1.98 1.83
N VAL A 24 -21.90 -2.20 3.12
CA VAL A 24 -21.97 -1.10 4.10
C VAL A 24 -20.55 -0.67 4.45
N SER A 25 -20.22 0.58 4.13
CA SER A 25 -18.95 1.18 4.55
C SER A 25 -18.86 1.23 6.07
N LYS A 26 -17.88 0.52 6.63
CA LYS A 26 -17.58 0.51 8.09
C LYS A 26 -16.35 1.34 8.43
N GLY A 27 -15.86 2.14 7.47
CA GLY A 27 -14.66 2.95 7.60
C GLY A 27 -13.48 2.13 8.14
N ALA A 28 -12.90 2.58 9.25
CA ALA A 28 -11.77 1.89 9.87
C ALA A 28 -12.10 0.49 10.43
N ASN A 29 -13.36 0.16 10.66
CA ASN A 29 -13.73 -1.15 11.19
C ASN A 29 -14.04 -2.18 10.11
N ASP A 30 -13.99 -1.78 8.84
CA ASP A 30 -14.21 -2.69 7.72
C ASP A 30 -13.15 -3.81 7.69
N PRO A 31 -13.56 -5.09 7.59
CA PRO A 31 -12.62 -6.22 7.54
C PRO A 31 -11.56 -6.10 6.43
N VAL A 32 -11.94 -5.59 5.25
CA VAL A 32 -11.00 -5.41 4.12
C VAL A 32 -9.99 -4.33 4.46
N ILE A 33 -10.45 -3.20 5.01
CA ILE A 33 -9.57 -2.09 5.43
C ILE A 33 -8.66 -2.49 6.60
N LYS A 34 -9.12 -3.36 7.51
CA LYS A 34 -8.28 -3.93 8.57
C LYS A 34 -7.20 -4.83 8.01
N ALA A 35 -7.57 -5.79 7.15
CA ALA A 35 -6.61 -6.68 6.50
C ALA A 35 -5.56 -5.90 5.70
N LEU A 36 -5.99 -4.86 5.00
CA LEU A 36 -5.10 -3.99 4.24
C LEU A 36 -4.11 -3.23 5.15
N ARG A 37 -4.56 -2.74 6.30
CA ARG A 37 -3.66 -2.07 7.27
C ARG A 37 -2.66 -3.02 7.88
N GLU A 38 -3.06 -4.24 8.23
CA GLU A 38 -2.13 -5.25 8.73
C GLU A 38 -1.12 -5.67 7.67
N TYR A 39 -1.54 -5.78 6.40
CA TYR A 39 -0.61 -5.99 5.28
C TYR A 39 0.45 -4.89 5.22
N PHE A 40 0.05 -3.61 5.19
CA PHE A 40 1.03 -2.51 5.13
C PHE A 40 1.95 -2.46 6.36
N LYS A 41 1.45 -2.83 7.54
CA LYS A 41 2.27 -2.92 8.74
C LYS A 41 3.29 -4.06 8.65
N ALA A 42 2.88 -5.22 8.16
CA ALA A 42 3.74 -6.40 8.03
C ALA A 42 4.81 -6.25 6.94
N THR A 43 4.53 -5.48 5.88
CA THR A 43 5.48 -5.26 4.78
C THR A 43 6.39 -4.06 4.99
N SER A 44 6.15 -3.22 6.00
CA SER A 44 7.00 -2.05 6.28
C SER A 44 8.09 -2.41 7.30
N PRO A 45 9.34 -1.97 7.12
CA PRO A 45 10.37 -2.21 8.11
C PRO A 45 10.04 -1.50 9.43
N VAL A 46 10.04 -2.23 10.54
CA VAL A 46 9.57 -1.71 11.86
C VAL A 46 10.40 -0.53 12.35
N TRP A 47 11.69 -0.50 12.00
CA TRP A 47 12.60 0.58 12.37
C TRP A 47 12.34 1.87 11.59
N LEU A 48 11.75 1.79 10.39
CA LEU A 48 11.58 2.94 9.50
C LEU A 48 10.68 4.03 10.12
N ALA A 49 9.69 3.63 10.92
CA ALA A 49 8.85 4.56 11.67
C ALA A 49 9.60 5.37 12.75
N LYS A 50 10.84 4.97 13.07
CA LYS A 50 11.73 5.62 14.02
C LYS A 50 13.01 6.13 13.35
N LEU A 51 13.05 6.16 12.01
CA LEU A 51 14.18 6.70 11.27
C LEU A 51 14.33 8.19 11.60
N ASP A 52 15.54 8.59 11.93
CA ASP A 52 15.94 9.98 12.12
C ASP A 52 17.27 10.29 11.42
N GLU A 53 17.62 11.56 11.36
CA GLU A 53 18.81 12.07 10.66
C GLU A 53 20.15 11.63 11.28
N ARG A 54 20.14 11.02 12.48
CA ARG A 54 21.36 10.57 13.17
C ARG A 54 21.69 9.11 12.88
N GLN A 55 20.79 8.39 12.21
CA GLN A 55 20.99 6.99 11.88
C GLN A 55 21.69 6.85 10.52
N GLU A 56 22.76 6.06 10.50
CA GLU A 56 23.39 5.67 9.24
C GLU A 56 22.55 4.59 8.54
N LEU A 57 22.33 4.78 7.24
CA LEU A 57 21.63 3.81 6.40
C LEU A 57 22.62 2.96 5.61
N THR A 58 22.54 1.65 5.81
CA THR A 58 23.29 0.67 5.01
C THR A 58 22.52 0.34 3.72
N ARG A 59 23.20 -0.26 2.73
CA ARG A 59 22.52 -0.75 1.52
C ARG A 59 21.43 -1.79 1.81
N GLU A 60 21.62 -2.61 2.85
CA GLU A 60 20.60 -3.56 3.29
C GLU A 60 19.34 -2.85 3.77
N ARG A 61 19.48 -1.77 4.55
CA ARG A 61 18.36 -0.93 5.00
C ARG A 61 17.65 -0.24 3.83
N LEU A 62 18.39 0.23 2.83
CA LEU A 62 17.83 0.78 1.60
C LEU A 62 17.07 -0.28 0.79
N ALA A 63 17.59 -1.51 0.72
CA ALA A 63 16.92 -2.63 0.07
C ALA A 63 15.61 -3.01 0.77
N GLU A 64 15.57 -2.98 2.11
CA GLU A 64 14.33 -3.19 2.89
C GLU A 64 13.26 -2.13 2.54
N ILE A 65 13.65 -0.85 2.38
CA ILE A 65 12.71 0.21 1.97
C ILE A 65 12.22 -0.05 0.54
N ARG A 66 13.10 -0.44 -0.38
CA ARG A 66 12.75 -0.72 -1.79
C ARG A 66 11.75 -1.89 -1.92
N ASP A 67 11.95 -2.96 -1.15
CA ASP A 67 11.02 -4.09 -1.11
C ASP A 67 9.64 -3.68 -0.55
N ALA A 68 9.64 -2.90 0.53
CA ALA A 68 8.40 -2.36 1.10
C ALA A 68 7.67 -1.42 0.12
N ALA A 69 8.41 -0.60 -0.62
CA ALA A 69 7.87 0.30 -1.63
C ALA A 69 7.22 -0.48 -2.78
N THR A 70 7.90 -1.51 -3.29
CA THR A 70 7.38 -2.39 -4.35
C THR A 70 6.04 -3.02 -3.95
N LYS A 71 5.96 -3.57 -2.72
CA LYS A 71 4.73 -4.15 -2.18
C LYS A 71 3.60 -3.13 -2.05
N ARG A 72 3.93 -1.91 -1.61
CA ARG A 72 2.95 -0.82 -1.50
C ARG A 72 2.44 -0.35 -2.86
N ARG A 73 3.32 -0.26 -3.87
CA ARG A 73 2.98 0.12 -5.24
C ARG A 73 1.90 -0.78 -5.84
N VAL A 74 2.06 -2.10 -5.73
CA VAL A 74 1.09 -3.09 -6.22
C VAL A 74 -0.33 -2.82 -5.69
N VAL A 75 -0.45 -2.45 -4.41
CA VAL A 75 -1.77 -2.15 -3.83
C VAL A 75 -2.33 -0.84 -4.37
N ILE A 76 -1.51 0.22 -4.43
CA ILE A 76 -1.97 1.54 -4.91
C ILE A 76 -2.40 1.46 -6.38
N GLU A 77 -1.66 0.72 -7.20
CA GLU A 77 -1.96 0.55 -8.62
C GLU A 77 -3.23 -0.27 -8.89
N ALA A 78 -3.65 -1.12 -7.93
CA ALA A 78 -4.92 -1.85 -8.00
C ALA A 78 -6.15 -0.98 -7.69
N LEU A 79 -5.96 0.22 -7.12
CA LEU A 79 -7.04 1.17 -6.87
C LEU A 79 -7.44 1.90 -8.16
N PRO A 80 -8.71 2.31 -8.30
CA PRO A 80 -9.13 3.13 -9.44
C PRO A 80 -8.44 4.50 -9.42
N ASP A 81 -8.30 5.09 -10.60
CA ASP A 81 -7.74 6.43 -10.79
C ASP A 81 -8.45 7.47 -9.93
N GLY A 82 -7.66 8.37 -9.36
CA GLY A 82 -8.18 9.48 -8.57
C GLY A 82 -7.13 10.13 -7.69
N LYS A 83 -7.43 11.35 -7.25
CA LYS A 83 -6.48 12.22 -6.52
C LYS A 83 -5.77 11.56 -5.34
N ALA A 84 -6.47 10.66 -4.61
CA ALA A 84 -5.88 9.95 -3.49
C ALA A 84 -4.86 8.89 -3.92
N ARG A 85 -5.14 8.18 -5.03
CA ARG A 85 -4.21 7.24 -5.65
C ARG A 85 -2.99 7.99 -6.20
N ASP A 86 -3.23 9.06 -6.95
CA ASP A 86 -2.17 9.85 -7.58
C ASP A 86 -1.20 10.38 -6.52
N LYS A 87 -1.72 11.01 -5.46
CA LYS A 87 -0.92 11.48 -4.33
C LYS A 87 -0.09 10.35 -3.68
N ALA A 88 -0.68 9.17 -3.48
CA ALA A 88 0.03 8.04 -2.88
C ALA A 88 1.15 7.50 -3.80
N LEU A 89 0.95 7.52 -5.12
CA LEU A 89 1.99 7.16 -6.09
C LEU A 89 3.12 8.20 -6.13
N ASP A 90 2.79 9.49 -6.05
CA ASP A 90 3.79 10.56 -6.04
C ASP A 90 4.70 10.47 -4.80
N GLU A 91 4.10 10.31 -3.61
CA GLU A 91 4.84 10.14 -2.34
C GLU A 91 5.75 8.89 -2.38
N LEU A 92 5.26 7.81 -2.98
CA LEU A 92 6.04 6.58 -3.11
C LEU A 92 7.18 6.72 -4.12
N THR A 93 6.93 7.38 -5.25
CA THR A 93 7.93 7.65 -6.28
C THR A 93 9.05 8.54 -5.74
N GLN A 94 8.70 9.55 -4.93
CA GLN A 94 9.69 10.37 -4.22
C GLN A 94 10.55 9.53 -3.27
N THR A 95 9.93 8.61 -2.53
CA THR A 95 10.67 7.70 -1.62
C THR A 95 11.65 6.81 -2.40
N GLU A 96 11.21 6.24 -3.51
CA GLU A 96 12.05 5.39 -4.38
C GLU A 96 13.24 6.16 -4.95
N ALA A 97 13.02 7.41 -5.39
CA ALA A 97 14.09 8.28 -5.90
C ALA A 97 15.15 8.58 -4.83
N VAL A 98 14.73 8.89 -3.59
CA VAL A 98 15.67 9.11 -2.47
C VAL A 98 16.48 7.86 -2.17
N VAL A 99 15.85 6.68 -2.18
CA VAL A 99 16.54 5.39 -1.97
C VAL A 99 17.56 5.12 -3.06
N GLU A 100 17.23 5.38 -4.33
CA GLU A 100 18.13 5.21 -5.46
C GLU A 100 19.34 6.16 -5.40
N GLU A 101 19.11 7.42 -5.03
CA GLU A 101 20.18 8.41 -4.84
C GLU A 101 21.16 7.97 -3.73
N MET A 102 20.64 7.53 -2.58
CA MET A 102 21.46 7.05 -1.46
C MET A 102 22.23 5.78 -1.81
N ASP A 103 21.60 4.83 -2.51
CA ASP A 103 22.24 3.57 -2.94
C ASP A 103 23.39 3.87 -3.94
N THR A 104 23.17 4.81 -4.84
CA THR A 104 24.19 5.30 -5.79
C THR A 104 25.36 5.97 -5.07
N ALA A 105 25.09 6.80 -4.06
CA ALA A 105 26.13 7.44 -3.25
C ALA A 105 26.99 6.39 -2.50
N LEU A 106 26.34 5.38 -1.91
CA LEU A 106 27.04 4.26 -1.26
C LEU A 106 27.82 3.38 -2.26
N ALA A 107 27.36 3.27 -3.51
CA ALA A 107 28.10 2.63 -4.60
C ALA A 107 29.37 3.40 -4.96
N GLY A 108 29.27 4.72 -5.13
CA GLY A 108 30.40 5.59 -5.39
C GLY A 108 31.46 5.56 -4.27
N ALA A 109 31.03 5.63 -3.01
CA ALA A 109 31.95 5.59 -1.87
C ALA A 109 32.78 4.28 -1.80
N GLY A 110 32.15 3.15 -2.11
CA GLY A 110 32.84 1.85 -2.15
C GLY A 110 33.85 1.72 -3.30
N ALA A 111 33.61 2.41 -4.42
CA ALA A 111 34.50 2.36 -5.59
C ALA A 111 35.85 3.09 -5.37
N PHE A 112 35.89 4.10 -4.48
CA PHE A 112 37.11 4.82 -4.15
C PHE A 112 37.86 4.29 -2.91
N GLY A 113 37.19 3.49 -2.07
CA GLY A 113 37.79 2.91 -0.85
C GLY A 113 38.69 1.68 -1.07
N GLY A 114 38.70 1.09 -2.28
CA GLY A 114 39.52 -0.07 -2.63
C GLY A 114 40.89 0.24 -3.23
N ILE A 115 41.27 1.52 -3.31
CA ILE A 115 42.58 1.98 -3.79
C ILE A 115 43.33 2.58 -2.60
N ASN A 116 43.74 1.74 -1.64
CA ASN A 116 44.79 2.01 -0.66
C ASN A 116 45.29 0.69 -0.06
#